data_AF-B3PKZ1-F1
#
_entry.id   AF-B3PKZ1-F1
#
_cell.length_a   1.000
_cell.length_b   1.000
_cell.length_c   1.000
_cell.angle_alpha   90.00
_cell.angle_beta   90.00
_cell.angle_gamma   90.00
#
_symmetry.space_group_name_H-M   'P 1'
#
loop_
_entity.id
_entity.type
_entity.pdbx_description
1 polymer ?
#
loop_
_entity_poly.entity_id
_entity_poly.type
_entity_poly.pdbx_seq_one_letter_code
_entity_poly.pdbx_strand_id
1 'polypeptide(L)'
;MKNFALLLMFSSSFVFSQEIQLVNAVPSDFGKTQRTSEEKVASQVISQVVKDNGLSDSLSLAYTNMGAGNNWYRLYDNYHIYGVNVSTKQYLGSWKLGAASPCAVDDEPEDCMTPWWTGRWGSQEFIEAEYIERIQDHGILIPFRSAYNEDELGLYGCFNHNSLRYGDLTGDGKADLAIFLMNDFVIFSPEKKKTIFAVMYNNPDWINWPELIENGLALTNEDNDPQYGSRKLYEELGTTDIGYRGYAKIYVGSFEAENTQGILVWRKFYQSRLKKDPVKGFEKIRDTYIHYKLVNGEYQKQSTASDTVKSWLEAKNLTWQKGYPSKSECPGQVGQLIPEMHDPLLNDPDVLK
;
A
#
# COMPACT_ATOMS: atom_id res chain seq x y z
N MET A 1 -46.07 36.95 31.67
CA MET A 1 -44.89 36.08 31.89
C MET A 1 -44.77 35.16 30.67
N LYS A 2 -43.71 35.31 29.88
CA LYS A 2 -43.48 34.54 28.65
C LYS A 2 -42.75 33.24 29.03
N ASN A 3 -43.38 32.10 28.78
CA ASN A 3 -42.72 30.80 28.89
C ASN A 3 -41.95 30.52 27.60
N PHE A 4 -40.62 30.49 27.69
CA PHE A 4 -39.73 30.03 26.65
C PHE A 4 -39.57 28.51 26.80
N ALA A 5 -40.11 27.75 25.85
CA ALA A 5 -39.81 26.33 25.73
C ALA A 5 -38.49 26.18 24.95
N LEU A 6 -37.42 25.78 25.64
CA LEU A 6 -36.13 25.47 25.03
C LEU A 6 -36.18 24.01 24.53
N LEU A 7 -36.37 23.83 23.22
CA LEU A 7 -36.32 22.53 22.56
C LEU A 7 -34.86 22.19 22.25
N LEU A 8 -34.20 21.46 23.16
CA LEU A 8 -32.87 20.90 22.93
C LEU A 8 -33.00 19.64 22.05
N MET A 9 -32.92 19.81 20.72
CA MET A 9 -32.69 18.69 19.82
C MET A 9 -31.24 18.25 19.92
N PHE A 10 -30.98 17.25 20.75
CA PHE A 10 -29.76 16.44 20.66
C PHE A 10 -29.89 15.53 19.44
N SER A 11 -29.47 16.01 18.27
CA SER A 11 -29.20 15.15 17.11
C SER A 11 -27.93 14.36 17.38
N SER A 12 -28.05 13.25 18.11
CA SER A 12 -27.00 12.23 18.19
C SER A 12 -26.94 11.50 16.85
N SER A 13 -26.29 12.12 15.86
CA SER A 13 -25.85 11.41 14.66
C SER A 13 -24.75 10.45 15.09
N PHE A 14 -25.13 9.24 15.48
CA PHE A 14 -24.20 8.12 15.56
C PHE A 14 -23.67 7.87 14.15
N VAL A 15 -22.57 8.54 13.79
CA VAL A 15 -21.78 8.19 12.62
C VAL A 15 -21.06 6.91 12.97
N PHE A 16 -21.73 5.78 12.79
CA PHE A 16 -21.04 4.51 12.66
C PHE A 16 -20.13 4.67 11.44
N SER A 17 -18.83 4.76 11.67
CA SER A 17 -17.84 4.52 10.64
C SER A 17 -18.11 3.12 10.10
N GLN A 18 -18.83 3.02 8.99
CA GLN A 18 -18.98 1.74 8.29
C GLN A 18 -17.56 1.30 7.95
N GLU A 19 -17.14 0.17 8.51
CA GLU A 19 -15.88 -0.47 8.17
C GLU A 19 -15.91 -0.74 6.66
N ILE A 20 -14.90 -0.26 5.94
CA ILE A 20 -14.84 -0.45 4.49
C ILE A 20 -14.74 -1.93 4.21
N GLN A 21 -15.73 -2.44 3.49
CA GLN A 21 -15.80 -3.82 3.08
C GLN A 21 -15.08 -3.94 1.74
N LEU A 22 -13.87 -4.50 1.78
CA LEU A 22 -13.15 -4.90 0.58
C LEU A 22 -13.45 -6.35 0.25
N VAL A 23 -13.89 -6.61 -0.97
CA VAL A 23 -14.14 -7.95 -1.48
C VAL A 23 -12.93 -8.42 -2.29
N ASN A 24 -12.50 -9.66 -2.06
CA ASN A 24 -11.39 -10.26 -2.79
C ASN A 24 -11.73 -10.42 -4.28
N ALA A 25 -10.78 -10.09 -5.15
CA ALA A 25 -10.84 -10.49 -6.55
C ALA A 25 -10.49 -11.99 -6.71
N VAL A 26 -10.64 -12.51 -7.92
CA VAL A 26 -10.29 -13.90 -8.23
C VAL A 26 -8.77 -13.98 -8.48
N PRO A 27 -8.01 -14.72 -7.66
CA PRO A 27 -6.57 -14.86 -7.86
C PRO A 27 -6.26 -15.72 -9.09
N SER A 28 -5.15 -15.40 -9.75
CA SER A 28 -4.62 -16.11 -10.92
C SER A 28 -3.59 -17.15 -10.49
N ASP A 29 -4.03 -18.13 -9.72
CA ASP A 29 -3.20 -19.08 -8.99
C ASP A 29 -3.16 -20.49 -9.63
N PHE A 30 -3.20 -20.54 -10.97
CA PHE A 30 -3.22 -21.79 -11.74
C PHE A 30 -4.36 -22.76 -11.35
N GLY A 31 -5.46 -22.23 -10.83
CA GLY A 31 -6.66 -23.01 -10.51
C GLY A 31 -6.67 -23.63 -9.12
N LYS A 32 -5.77 -23.20 -8.22
CA LYS A 32 -5.80 -23.60 -6.80
C LYS A 32 -7.07 -23.08 -6.10
N THR A 33 -7.48 -21.85 -6.41
CA THR A 33 -8.72 -21.26 -5.91
C THR A 33 -9.90 -21.74 -6.75
N GLN A 34 -10.98 -22.16 -6.08
CA GLN A 34 -12.22 -22.55 -6.73
C GLN A 34 -12.83 -21.33 -7.45
N ARG A 35 -13.13 -21.51 -8.74
CA ARG A 35 -13.72 -20.47 -9.59
C ARG A 35 -15.11 -20.86 -10.06
N THR A 36 -16.00 -19.88 -10.16
CA THR A 36 -17.32 -20.03 -10.79
C THR A 36 -17.17 -20.27 -12.29
N SER A 37 -18.24 -20.74 -12.93
CA SER A 37 -18.24 -20.92 -14.40
C SER A 37 -18.05 -19.60 -15.14
N GLU A 38 -18.63 -18.51 -14.62
CA GLU A 38 -18.47 -17.17 -15.17
C GLU A 38 -17.01 -16.71 -15.11
N GLU A 39 -16.36 -16.86 -13.96
CA GLU A 39 -14.96 -16.48 -13.76
C GLU A 39 -14.01 -17.26 -14.67
N LYS A 40 -14.26 -18.56 -14.88
CA LYS A 40 -13.47 -19.39 -15.80
C LYS A 40 -13.59 -18.89 -17.24
N VAL A 41 -14.80 -18.58 -17.70
CA VAL A 41 -15.05 -18.05 -19.05
C VAL A 41 -14.43 -16.66 -19.21
N ALA A 42 -14.70 -15.76 -18.27
CA ALA A 42 -14.13 -14.41 -18.24
C ALA A 42 -12.61 -14.48 -18.31
N SER A 43 -11.99 -15.37 -17.53
CA SER A 43 -10.53 -15.53 -17.52
C SER A 43 -9.95 -15.85 -18.90
N GLN A 44 -10.60 -16.74 -19.65
CA GLN A 44 -10.16 -17.10 -21.00
C GLN A 44 -10.35 -15.95 -21.99
N VAL A 45 -11.50 -15.27 -21.93
CA VAL A 45 -11.80 -14.13 -22.81
C VAL A 45 -10.82 -12.99 -22.57
N ILE A 46 -10.56 -12.62 -21.32
CA ILE A 46 -9.59 -11.57 -20.97
C ILE A 46 -8.22 -11.91 -21.55
N SER A 47 -7.72 -13.14 -21.33
CA SER A 47 -6.41 -13.55 -21.86
C SER A 47 -6.33 -13.45 -23.37
N GLN A 48 -7.38 -13.90 -24.07
CA GLN A 48 -7.43 -13.85 -25.53
C GLN A 48 -7.47 -12.40 -26.04
N VAL A 49 -8.35 -11.56 -25.49
CA VAL A 49 -8.50 -10.16 -25.91
C VAL A 49 -7.22 -9.36 -25.65
N VAL A 50 -6.58 -9.55 -24.49
CA VAL A 50 -5.30 -8.88 -24.17
C VAL A 50 -4.22 -9.30 -25.16
N LYS A 51 -4.10 -10.61 -25.46
CA LYS A 51 -3.13 -11.13 -26.43
C LYS A 51 -3.37 -10.61 -27.84
N ASP A 52 -4.63 -10.57 -28.29
CA ASP A 52 -5.00 -10.07 -29.62
C ASP A 52 -4.71 -8.57 -29.82
N ASN A 53 -4.55 -7.83 -28.72
CA ASN A 53 -4.16 -6.41 -28.73
C ASN A 53 -2.64 -6.21 -28.57
N GLY A 54 -1.83 -7.25 -28.79
CA GLY A 54 -0.36 -7.15 -28.87
C GLY A 54 0.34 -6.97 -27.52
N LEU A 55 -0.32 -7.31 -26.42
CA LEU A 55 0.20 -7.14 -25.07
C LEU A 55 0.84 -8.46 -24.58
N SER A 56 1.99 -8.34 -23.92
CA SER A 56 2.92 -9.45 -23.61
C SER A 56 2.32 -10.55 -22.74
N ASP A 57 3.03 -11.69 -22.71
CA ASP A 57 2.83 -12.84 -21.81
C ASP A 57 3.18 -12.50 -20.33
N SER A 58 2.71 -11.36 -19.84
CA SER A 58 2.81 -10.99 -18.43
C SER A 58 1.97 -11.94 -17.57
N LEU A 59 2.46 -12.24 -16.36
CA LEU A 59 1.73 -13.09 -15.44
C LEU A 59 0.51 -12.34 -14.91
N SER A 60 -0.67 -12.91 -15.15
CA SER A 60 -1.92 -12.46 -14.50
C SER A 60 -1.80 -12.69 -13.00
N LEU A 61 -2.13 -11.69 -12.18
CA LEU A 61 -2.14 -11.78 -10.72
C LEU A 61 -3.55 -12.02 -10.18
N ALA A 62 -4.53 -11.24 -10.62
CA ALA A 62 -5.92 -11.35 -10.18
C ALA A 62 -6.88 -10.62 -11.12
N TYR A 63 -8.17 -10.94 -11.09
CA TYR A 63 -9.19 -10.31 -11.92
C TYR A 63 -10.57 -10.24 -11.25
N THR A 64 -11.35 -9.22 -11.60
CA THR A 64 -12.69 -8.99 -11.03
C THR A 64 -13.57 -8.18 -11.98
N ASN A 65 -14.88 -8.40 -11.93
CA ASN A 65 -15.90 -7.48 -12.47
C ASN A 65 -16.52 -6.59 -11.37
N MET A 66 -15.90 -6.56 -10.18
CA MET A 66 -16.36 -5.84 -9.00
C MET A 66 -17.76 -6.27 -8.54
N GLY A 67 -18.11 -7.53 -8.77
CA GLY A 67 -19.33 -8.16 -8.31
C GLY A 67 -20.48 -8.16 -9.31
N ALA A 68 -20.39 -7.43 -10.43
CA ALA A 68 -21.43 -7.45 -11.46
C ALA A 68 -20.98 -6.96 -12.83
N GLY A 69 -21.71 -7.41 -13.86
CA GLY A 69 -21.59 -6.90 -15.21
C GLY A 69 -20.47 -7.54 -16.05
N ASN A 70 -20.32 -7.01 -17.26
CA ASN A 70 -19.47 -7.61 -18.30
C ASN A 70 -18.08 -6.99 -18.38
N ASN A 71 -17.82 -5.91 -17.67
CA ASN A 71 -16.51 -5.25 -17.67
C ASN A 71 -15.65 -5.88 -16.59
N TRP A 72 -14.62 -6.59 -17.01
CA TRP A 72 -13.65 -7.23 -16.14
C TRP A 72 -12.33 -6.47 -16.18
N TYR A 73 -11.69 -6.38 -15.02
CA TYR A 73 -10.40 -5.75 -14.81
C TYR A 73 -9.42 -6.80 -14.31
N ARG A 74 -8.25 -6.88 -14.94
CA ARG A 74 -7.21 -7.84 -14.57
C ARG A 74 -5.91 -7.11 -14.27
N LEU A 75 -5.34 -7.42 -13.12
CA LEU A 75 -4.02 -7.00 -12.67
C LEU A 75 -2.96 -7.99 -13.17
N TYR A 76 -1.87 -7.46 -13.71
CA TYR A 76 -0.71 -8.21 -14.15
C TYR A 76 0.56 -7.80 -13.39
N ASP A 77 1.56 -8.67 -13.41
CA ASP A 77 2.88 -8.51 -12.78
C ASP A 77 3.70 -7.31 -13.30
N ASN A 78 3.34 -6.78 -14.47
CA ASN A 78 3.89 -5.58 -15.08
C ASN A 78 3.22 -4.27 -14.60
N TYR A 79 2.44 -4.33 -13.52
CA TYR A 79 1.70 -3.21 -12.92
C TYR A 79 0.68 -2.56 -13.83
N HIS A 80 0.06 -3.32 -14.73
CA HIS A 80 -1.06 -2.82 -15.52
C HIS A 80 -2.38 -3.42 -15.06
N ILE A 81 -3.42 -2.60 -15.12
CA ILE A 81 -4.80 -3.04 -15.14
C ILE A 81 -5.26 -3.06 -16.60
N TYR A 82 -5.70 -4.22 -17.07
CA TYR A 82 -6.34 -4.34 -18.38
C TYR A 82 -7.85 -4.49 -18.18
N GLY A 83 -8.61 -3.64 -18.88
CA GLY A 83 -10.06 -3.72 -18.90
C GLY A 83 -10.54 -4.46 -20.15
N VAL A 84 -11.45 -5.42 -19.97
CA VAL A 84 -12.07 -6.17 -21.08
C VAL A 84 -13.56 -6.30 -20.82
N ASN A 85 -14.37 -6.03 -21.83
CA ASN A 85 -15.76 -6.44 -21.82
C ASN A 85 -15.87 -7.88 -22.33
N VAL A 86 -16.21 -8.82 -21.45
CA VAL A 86 -16.16 -10.24 -21.77
C VAL A 86 -17.31 -10.71 -22.66
N SER A 87 -18.45 -10.00 -22.67
CA SER A 87 -19.60 -10.38 -23.51
C SER A 87 -19.42 -9.92 -24.95
N THR A 88 -18.84 -8.74 -25.18
CA THR A 88 -18.54 -8.22 -26.52
C THR A 88 -17.14 -8.54 -27.00
N LYS A 89 -16.29 -9.15 -26.16
CA LYS A 89 -14.85 -9.39 -26.40
C LYS A 89 -14.10 -8.10 -26.75
N GLN A 90 -14.53 -6.97 -26.20
CA GLN A 90 -13.96 -5.67 -26.48
C GLN A 90 -12.84 -5.33 -25.49
N TYR A 91 -11.71 -4.88 -26.00
CA TYR A 91 -10.65 -4.29 -25.19
C TYR A 91 -11.04 -2.87 -24.75
N LEU A 92 -11.03 -2.61 -23.44
CA LEU A 92 -11.44 -1.33 -22.85
C LEU A 92 -10.27 -0.38 -22.58
N GLY A 93 -9.06 -0.93 -22.49
CA GLY A 93 -7.82 -0.18 -22.25
C GLY A 93 -6.84 -0.92 -21.34
N SER A 94 -5.66 -0.34 -21.20
CA SER A 94 -4.62 -0.73 -20.26
C SER A 94 -4.11 0.50 -19.54
N TRP A 95 -3.94 0.38 -18.24
CA TRP A 95 -3.54 1.49 -17.38
C TRP A 95 -2.41 1.04 -16.46
N LYS A 96 -1.27 1.69 -16.59
CA LYS A 96 -0.14 1.51 -15.67
C LYS A 96 -0.50 2.08 -14.30
N LEU A 97 -0.25 1.31 -13.25
CA LEU A 97 -0.55 1.63 -11.86
C LEU A 97 0.51 2.49 -11.19
N GLY A 98 1.55 2.93 -11.89
CA GLY A 98 2.56 3.83 -11.38
C GLY A 98 2.83 4.95 -12.37
N ALA A 99 3.48 6.03 -11.93
CA ALA A 99 3.99 7.03 -12.86
C ALA A 99 4.82 6.37 -13.98
N ALA A 100 4.73 6.94 -15.19
CA ALA A 100 5.78 6.72 -16.17
C ALA A 100 7.11 7.06 -15.49
N SER A 101 8.13 6.22 -15.64
CA SER A 101 9.46 6.65 -15.21
C SER A 101 9.72 7.96 -15.97
N PRO A 102 10.12 9.06 -15.30
CA PRO A 102 10.51 10.27 -16.01
C PRO A 102 11.63 9.99 -17.03
N CYS A 103 12.32 8.85 -16.89
CA CYS A 103 13.38 8.35 -17.76
C CYS A 103 12.93 7.26 -18.76
N ALA A 104 11.64 6.93 -18.88
CA ALA A 104 11.15 5.88 -19.80
C ALA A 104 10.72 6.39 -21.18
N VAL A 105 11.12 7.60 -21.56
CA VAL A 105 10.94 8.12 -22.92
C VAL A 105 12.26 7.94 -23.66
N ASP A 106 12.20 7.41 -24.88
CA ASP A 106 13.36 7.09 -25.73
C ASP A 106 14.26 8.31 -26.06
N ASP A 107 13.81 9.53 -25.74
CA ASP A 107 14.55 10.78 -25.83
C ASP A 107 14.87 11.29 -24.42
N GLU A 108 15.87 10.70 -23.77
CA GLU A 108 16.33 11.11 -22.44
C GLU A 108 16.89 12.55 -22.46
N PRO A 109 16.40 13.47 -21.61
CA PRO A 109 17.16 14.66 -21.26
C PRO A 109 18.35 14.23 -20.39
N GLU A 110 19.55 14.77 -20.67
CA GLU A 110 20.82 14.53 -19.94
C GLU A 110 20.76 14.79 -18.41
N ASP A 111 19.63 15.25 -17.88
CA ASP A 111 19.47 15.69 -16.49
C ASP A 111 18.13 15.21 -15.88
N CYS A 112 17.80 13.93 -16.03
CA CYS A 112 16.62 13.30 -15.41
C CYS A 112 16.71 13.20 -13.87
N MET A 113 17.76 13.76 -13.27
CA MET A 113 18.03 13.78 -11.82
C MET A 113 17.27 14.89 -11.07
N THR A 114 16.47 15.72 -11.73
CA THR A 114 15.65 16.76 -11.07
C THR A 114 14.26 16.25 -10.61
N PRO A 115 13.87 16.54 -9.36
CA PRO A 115 13.95 15.56 -8.29
C PRO A 115 13.04 14.35 -8.57
N TRP A 116 13.67 13.18 -8.64
CA TRP A 116 13.05 11.85 -8.70
C TRP A 116 12.12 11.54 -7.50
N TRP A 117 11.97 12.46 -6.52
CA TRP A 117 10.96 12.50 -5.46
C TRP A 117 9.56 13.02 -5.90
N THR A 118 9.38 13.47 -7.15
CA THR A 118 8.05 13.27 -7.76
C THR A 118 7.71 11.78 -7.94
N GLY A 119 8.63 10.91 -7.52
CA GLY A 119 8.65 9.46 -7.50
C GLY A 119 7.34 8.85 -7.10
N ARG A 120 6.82 8.07 -8.05
CA ARG A 120 5.54 7.36 -8.09
C ARG A 120 4.29 8.23 -8.19
N TRP A 121 4.09 9.24 -7.32
CA TRP A 121 2.83 10.03 -7.25
C TRP A 121 3.00 11.53 -7.03
N GLY A 122 4.20 12.07 -7.22
CA GLY A 122 4.45 13.50 -7.12
C GLY A 122 4.44 14.00 -5.67
N SER A 123 4.06 15.27 -5.50
CA SER A 123 3.95 15.96 -4.21
C SER A 123 2.89 15.39 -3.26
N GLN A 124 2.11 14.41 -3.70
CA GLN A 124 1.03 13.82 -2.93
C GLN A 124 1.52 12.70 -2.01
N GLU A 125 2.60 12.01 -2.36
CA GLU A 125 3.13 10.96 -1.48
C GLU A 125 3.88 11.56 -0.28
N PHE A 126 3.74 10.93 0.89
CA PHE A 126 4.54 11.26 2.05
C PHE A 126 5.39 10.06 2.45
N ILE A 127 6.69 10.29 2.53
CA ILE A 127 7.69 9.35 3.05
C ILE A 127 8.61 10.16 3.98
N GLU A 128 9.20 9.47 4.94
CA GLU A 128 10.09 10.04 5.93
C GLU A 128 11.34 10.68 5.31
N ALA A 129 11.66 11.90 5.76
CA ALA A 129 12.75 12.71 5.21
C ALA A 129 14.10 11.98 5.23
N GLU A 130 14.45 11.29 6.32
CA GLU A 130 15.70 10.54 6.46
C GLU A 130 15.85 9.45 5.40
N TYR A 131 14.73 8.81 5.04
CA TYR A 131 14.74 7.82 3.97
C TYR A 131 14.88 8.49 2.60
N ILE A 132 14.25 9.64 2.40
CA ILE A 132 14.34 10.39 1.14
C ILE A 132 15.72 10.98 0.93
N GLU A 133 16.27 11.65 1.93
CA GLU A 133 17.63 12.21 1.92
C GLU A 133 18.65 11.14 1.57
N ARG A 134 18.60 9.98 2.23
CA ARG A 134 19.47 8.84 1.90
C ARG A 134 19.43 8.48 0.43
N ILE A 135 18.23 8.33 -0.11
CA ILE A 135 18.07 7.88 -1.49
C ILE A 135 18.49 9.01 -2.45
N GLN A 136 18.33 10.28 -2.07
CA GLN A 136 18.72 11.46 -2.86
C GLN A 136 20.23 11.60 -2.93
N ASP A 137 20.88 11.54 -1.78
CA ASP A 137 22.33 11.67 -1.63
C ASP A 137 23.09 10.59 -2.41
N HIS A 138 22.44 9.45 -2.65
CA HIS A 138 23.01 8.29 -3.32
C HIS A 138 22.48 8.06 -4.74
N GLY A 139 21.59 8.92 -5.25
CA GLY A 139 21.01 8.79 -6.59
C GLY A 139 20.26 7.48 -6.82
N ILE A 140 19.66 6.90 -5.78
CA ILE A 140 18.97 5.61 -5.85
C ILE A 140 17.55 5.79 -6.39
N LEU A 141 17.11 4.91 -7.29
CA LEU A 141 15.73 4.88 -7.76
C LEU A 141 14.88 3.90 -6.94
N ILE A 142 13.65 4.29 -6.60
CA ILE A 142 12.69 3.42 -5.90
C ILE A 142 11.54 3.05 -6.85
N PRO A 143 11.70 2.05 -7.74
CA PRO A 143 10.61 1.61 -8.61
C PRO A 143 9.51 0.90 -7.81
N PHE A 144 8.33 0.75 -8.42
CA PHE A 144 7.40 -0.32 -8.03
C PHE A 144 8.15 -1.65 -8.09
N ARG A 145 8.11 -2.44 -7.01
CA ARG A 145 8.57 -3.84 -7.00
C ARG A 145 7.37 -4.76 -7.12
N SER A 146 7.53 -5.81 -7.94
CA SER A 146 6.46 -6.71 -8.31
C SER A 146 6.60 -7.86 -7.35
N ALA A 147 5.47 -8.30 -6.80
CA ALA A 147 5.42 -9.36 -5.80
C ALA A 147 5.91 -10.73 -6.29
N TYR A 148 6.51 -10.82 -7.47
CA TYR A 148 6.80 -12.08 -8.15
C TYR A 148 8.31 -12.36 -8.29
N ASN A 149 9.04 -12.21 -7.20
CA ASN A 149 10.06 -13.20 -6.88
C ASN A 149 9.41 -14.21 -5.93
N GLU A 150 9.32 -15.48 -6.31
CA GLU A 150 8.71 -16.51 -5.46
C GLU A 150 9.41 -16.61 -4.09
N ASP A 151 10.70 -16.27 -4.04
CA ASP A 151 11.50 -16.16 -2.81
C ASP A 151 11.02 -15.00 -1.90
N GLU A 152 10.41 -13.95 -2.45
CA GLU A 152 9.88 -12.80 -1.71
C GLU A 152 8.40 -12.94 -1.34
N LEU A 153 7.65 -13.87 -1.97
CA LEU A 153 6.24 -14.13 -1.66
C LEU A 153 6.05 -14.54 -0.19
N GLY A 154 7.02 -15.25 0.39
CA GLY A 154 7.00 -15.64 1.80
C GLY A 154 7.10 -14.46 2.79
N LEU A 155 7.66 -13.32 2.37
CA LEU A 155 7.96 -12.20 3.26
C LEU A 155 6.74 -11.33 3.61
N TYR A 156 5.71 -11.32 2.76
CA TYR A 156 4.53 -10.46 2.90
C TYR A 156 3.24 -11.25 3.17
N GLY A 157 3.38 -12.56 3.37
CA GLY A 157 2.25 -13.47 3.61
C GLY A 157 1.19 -13.37 2.52
N CYS A 158 -0.06 -13.59 2.89
CA CYS A 158 -1.16 -13.78 1.92
C CYS A 158 -1.74 -12.49 1.37
N PHE A 159 -1.21 -11.36 1.81
CA PHE A 159 -1.48 -10.06 1.21
C PHE A 159 -1.01 -10.00 -0.25
N ASN A 160 0.12 -10.64 -0.58
CA ASN A 160 0.62 -10.73 -1.96
C ASN A 160 -0.14 -11.76 -2.82
N HIS A 161 -0.76 -12.77 -2.21
CA HIS A 161 -1.57 -13.75 -2.94
C HIS A 161 -2.94 -13.19 -3.38
N ASN A 162 -3.47 -12.23 -2.64
CA ASN A 162 -4.71 -11.51 -2.95
C ASN A 162 -4.44 -10.02 -3.18
N SER A 163 -3.59 -9.72 -4.17
CA SER A 163 -3.12 -8.37 -4.50
C SER A 163 -4.20 -7.45 -5.06
N LEU A 164 -5.39 -7.96 -5.39
CA LEU A 164 -6.51 -7.18 -5.93
C LEU A 164 -7.77 -7.42 -5.09
N ARG A 165 -8.35 -6.32 -4.62
CA ARG A 165 -9.64 -6.25 -3.96
C ARG A 165 -10.46 -5.13 -4.58
N TYR A 166 -11.74 -5.02 -4.21
CA TYR A 166 -12.59 -3.93 -4.64
C TYR A 166 -13.61 -3.53 -3.57
N GLY A 167 -14.04 -2.27 -3.60
CA GLY A 167 -15.03 -1.70 -2.69
C GLY A 167 -15.19 -0.21 -2.93
N ASP A 168 -16.21 0.42 -2.34
CA ASP A 168 -16.41 1.87 -2.45
C ASP A 168 -15.39 2.61 -1.57
N LEU A 169 -14.33 3.12 -2.20
CA LEU A 169 -13.24 3.81 -1.52
C LEU A 169 -13.35 5.33 -1.65
N THR A 170 -14.27 5.84 -2.48
CA THR A 170 -14.49 7.27 -2.71
C THR A 170 -15.79 7.79 -2.08
N GLY A 171 -16.65 6.90 -1.61
CA GLY A 171 -17.95 7.21 -1.01
C GLY A 171 -19.02 7.59 -2.03
N ASP A 172 -18.83 7.24 -3.30
CA ASP A 172 -19.75 7.60 -4.40
C ASP A 172 -20.73 6.47 -4.77
N GLY A 173 -20.69 5.35 -4.03
CA GLY A 173 -21.51 4.17 -4.26
C GLY A 173 -21.01 3.25 -5.37
N LYS A 174 -19.86 3.54 -5.99
CA LYS A 174 -19.22 2.69 -7.01
C LYS A 174 -17.99 2.03 -6.43
N ALA A 175 -17.70 0.82 -6.91
CA ALA A 175 -16.49 0.12 -6.50
C ALA A 175 -15.25 0.69 -7.20
N ASP A 176 -14.22 0.93 -6.42
CA ASP A 176 -12.84 1.15 -6.85
C ASP A 176 -12.03 -0.12 -6.63
N LEU A 177 -10.87 -0.23 -7.30
CA LEU A 177 -9.93 -1.32 -7.08
C LEU A 177 -8.94 -0.94 -5.99
N ALA A 178 -8.84 -1.76 -4.95
CA ALA A 178 -7.80 -1.72 -3.92
C ALA A 178 -6.70 -2.71 -4.29
N ILE A 179 -5.50 -2.21 -4.53
CA ILE A 179 -4.39 -3.00 -5.08
C ILE A 179 -3.22 -2.96 -4.11
N PHE A 180 -2.69 -4.13 -3.78
CA PHE A 180 -1.55 -4.32 -2.89
C PHE A 180 -0.37 -4.85 -3.68
N LEU A 181 0.71 -4.08 -3.73
CA LEU A 181 1.92 -4.35 -4.49
C LEU A 181 3.11 -4.34 -3.53
N MET A 182 3.34 -5.45 -2.82
CA MET A 182 4.41 -5.64 -1.83
C MET A 182 4.48 -4.60 -0.70
N ASN A 183 5.03 -3.42 -0.99
CA ASN A 183 5.21 -2.31 -0.07
C ASN A 183 4.17 -1.21 -0.27
N ASP A 184 3.34 -1.33 -1.30
CA ASP A 184 2.55 -0.24 -1.82
C ASP A 184 1.07 -0.59 -1.88
N PHE A 185 0.26 0.38 -1.51
CA PHE A 185 -1.19 0.33 -1.65
C PHE A 185 -1.60 1.34 -2.69
N VAL A 186 -2.47 0.92 -3.61
CA VAL A 186 -2.93 1.72 -4.74
C VAL A 186 -4.45 1.62 -4.82
N ILE A 187 -5.12 2.76 -5.03
CA ILE A 187 -6.53 2.83 -5.39
C ILE A 187 -6.64 3.22 -6.85
N PHE A 188 -7.17 2.32 -7.66
CA PHE A 188 -7.46 2.57 -9.07
C PHE A 188 -8.96 2.74 -9.27
N SER A 189 -9.38 3.82 -9.94
CA SER A 189 -10.77 4.08 -10.25
C SER A 189 -11.08 3.66 -11.69
N PRO A 190 -11.88 2.60 -11.91
CA PRO A 190 -12.22 2.15 -13.26
C PRO A 190 -13.04 3.16 -14.05
N GLU A 191 -13.86 3.96 -13.38
CA GLU A 191 -14.62 5.04 -14.01
C GLU A 191 -13.69 6.13 -14.56
N LYS A 192 -12.68 6.53 -13.77
CA LYS A 192 -11.72 7.56 -14.15
C LYS A 192 -10.55 7.00 -14.97
N LYS A 193 -10.42 5.68 -15.05
CA LYS A 193 -9.38 4.97 -15.80
C LYS A 193 -7.96 5.37 -15.37
N LYS A 194 -7.75 5.58 -14.07
CA LYS A 194 -6.45 5.97 -13.50
C LYS A 194 -6.35 5.61 -12.02
N THR A 195 -5.11 5.57 -11.54
CA THR A 195 -4.84 5.61 -10.10
C THR A 195 -5.28 6.95 -9.52
N ILE A 196 -5.97 6.91 -8.39
CA ILE A 196 -6.50 8.08 -7.67
C ILE A 196 -5.92 8.23 -6.27
N PHE A 197 -5.22 7.23 -5.75
CA PHE A 197 -4.46 7.29 -4.52
C PHE A 197 -3.38 6.22 -4.53
N ALA A 198 -2.27 6.49 -3.88
CA ALA A 198 -1.32 5.46 -3.54
C ALA A 198 -0.37 5.90 -2.42
N VAL A 199 0.21 4.92 -1.75
CA VAL A 199 1.15 5.12 -0.65
C VAL A 199 2.05 3.90 -0.49
N MET A 200 3.33 4.13 -0.25
CA MET A 200 4.23 3.11 0.29
C MET A 200 3.88 2.84 1.76
N TYR A 201 3.15 1.76 2.06
CA TYR A 201 2.75 1.41 3.42
C TYR A 201 3.82 0.66 4.21
N ASN A 202 4.86 0.15 3.56
CA ASN A 202 5.97 -0.51 4.22
C ASN A 202 7.30 0.00 3.66
N ASN A 203 8.22 0.38 4.53
CA ASN A 203 9.59 0.71 4.17
C ASN A 203 10.50 -0.42 4.70
N PRO A 204 10.88 -1.39 3.87
CA PRO A 204 11.73 -2.50 4.27
C PRO A 204 13.22 -2.18 4.03
N ASP A 205 13.72 -1.00 4.39
CA ASP A 205 15.13 -0.65 4.20
C ASP A 205 16.05 -1.21 5.30
N TRP A 206 16.04 -2.52 5.46
CA TRP A 206 16.86 -3.21 6.44
C TRP A 206 17.32 -4.58 5.96
N ILE A 207 18.53 -4.96 6.40
CA ILE A 207 19.17 -6.27 6.24
C ILE A 207 20.02 -6.57 7.48
N ASN A 208 20.25 -7.83 7.80
CA ASN A 208 21.01 -8.23 8.98
C ASN A 208 22.50 -7.86 8.84
N TRP A 209 23.07 -7.10 9.78
CA TRP A 209 24.45 -6.60 9.65
C TRP A 209 25.51 -7.71 9.65
N PRO A 210 25.44 -8.71 10.57
CA PRO A 210 26.23 -9.94 10.45
C PRO A 210 26.16 -10.63 9.08
N GLU A 211 24.97 -10.73 8.49
CA GLU A 211 24.78 -11.38 7.18
C GLU A 211 25.51 -10.62 6.07
N LEU A 212 25.56 -9.28 6.14
CA LEU A 212 26.34 -8.47 5.19
C LEU A 212 27.84 -8.76 5.27
N ILE A 213 28.38 -8.90 6.48
CA ILE A 213 29.80 -9.24 6.70
C ILE A 213 30.08 -10.64 6.14
N GLU A 214 29.21 -11.62 6.41
CA GLU A 214 29.32 -12.98 5.88
C GLU A 214 29.26 -13.02 4.35
N ASN A 215 28.47 -12.13 3.74
CA ASN A 215 28.38 -11.96 2.29
C ASN A 215 29.54 -11.15 1.68
N GLY A 216 30.60 -10.87 2.46
CA GLY A 216 31.84 -10.29 1.97
C GLY A 216 31.88 -8.76 1.93
N LEU A 217 30.90 -8.08 2.54
CA LEU A 217 30.96 -6.63 2.70
C LEU A 217 32.03 -6.27 3.73
N ALA A 218 32.95 -5.39 3.37
CA ALA A 218 34.07 -4.96 4.23
C ALA A 218 33.60 -3.95 5.30
N LEU A 219 32.65 -4.37 6.14
CA LEU A 219 32.13 -3.57 7.24
C LEU A 219 32.90 -3.82 8.52
N THR A 220 32.92 -2.82 9.39
CA THR A 220 33.32 -2.97 10.78
C THR A 220 32.33 -3.89 11.52
N ASN A 221 32.81 -4.46 12.63
CA ASN A 221 31.99 -5.18 13.58
C ASN A 221 32.18 -4.61 15.00
N GLU A 222 32.11 -3.29 15.09
CA GLU A 222 32.27 -2.50 16.30
C GLU A 222 30.93 -2.29 17.02
N ASP A 223 31.02 -1.99 18.31
CA ASP A 223 29.90 -1.71 19.21
C ASP A 223 29.03 -0.52 18.75
N ASN A 224 29.63 0.43 18.02
CA ASN A 224 28.93 1.59 17.48
C ASN A 224 28.28 1.34 16.11
N ASP A 225 28.47 0.17 15.51
CA ASP A 225 27.77 -0.18 14.27
C ASP A 225 26.29 -0.46 14.56
N PRO A 226 25.41 -0.30 13.57
CA PRO A 226 24.02 -0.69 13.71
C PRO A 226 23.86 -2.21 13.76
N GLN A 227 22.76 -2.66 14.38
CA GLN A 227 22.40 -4.09 14.40
C GLN A 227 21.90 -4.58 13.04
N TYR A 228 21.30 -3.68 12.25
CA TYR A 228 20.78 -3.92 10.91
C TYR A 228 21.20 -2.79 9.97
N GLY A 229 21.65 -3.15 8.76
CA GLY A 229 22.09 -2.20 7.74
C GLY A 229 20.96 -1.80 6.79
N SER A 230 21.15 -0.74 6.02
CA SER A 230 20.30 -0.36 4.88
C SER A 230 20.44 -1.41 3.79
N ARG A 231 19.31 -2.04 3.45
CA ARG A 231 19.22 -2.96 2.32
C ARG A 231 19.34 -2.21 1.00
N LYS A 232 18.79 -1.00 0.90
CA LYS A 232 18.83 -0.21 -0.34
C LYS A 232 20.23 0.20 -0.74
N LEU A 233 21.02 0.70 0.21
CA LEU A 233 22.42 1.00 -0.07
C LEU A 233 23.20 -0.27 -0.45
N TYR A 234 22.90 -1.40 0.19
CA TYR A 234 23.60 -2.65 -0.08
C TYR A 234 23.31 -3.18 -1.49
N GLU A 235 22.04 -3.27 -1.86
CA GLU A 235 21.60 -3.80 -3.16
C GLU A 235 22.10 -2.93 -4.33
N GLU A 236 22.12 -1.60 -4.17
CA GLU A 236 22.41 -0.67 -5.27
C GLU A 236 23.89 -0.28 -5.37
N LEU A 237 24.60 -0.21 -4.24
CA LEU A 237 25.96 0.35 -4.19
C LEU A 237 27.00 -0.59 -3.59
N GLY A 238 26.61 -1.74 -3.02
CA GLY A 238 27.54 -2.62 -2.31
C GLY A 238 28.15 -1.96 -1.06
N THR A 239 27.47 -0.96 -0.48
CA THR A 239 27.83 -0.33 0.79
C THR A 239 26.59 -0.30 1.69
N THR A 240 26.72 0.06 2.96
CA THR A 240 25.54 0.20 3.81
C THR A 240 25.75 1.24 4.90
N ASP A 241 24.65 1.61 5.53
CA ASP A 241 24.56 2.48 6.71
C ASP A 241 23.40 1.95 7.58
N ILE A 242 22.95 2.69 8.58
CA ILE A 242 21.89 2.31 9.50
C ILE A 242 20.58 1.89 8.80
N GLY A 243 20.04 0.73 9.15
CA GLY A 243 18.78 0.23 8.60
C GLY A 243 17.57 1.02 9.11
N TYR A 244 16.58 1.24 8.23
CA TYR A 244 15.30 1.85 8.56
C TYR A 244 14.13 0.87 8.38
N ARG A 245 13.11 1.05 9.22
CA ARG A 245 11.81 0.40 9.05
C ARG A 245 10.70 1.43 9.15
N GLY A 246 9.71 1.32 8.27
CA GLY A 246 8.54 2.18 8.29
C GLY A 246 7.28 1.37 8.04
N TYR A 247 6.22 1.67 8.78
CA TYR A 247 4.92 1.09 8.55
C TYR A 247 3.88 2.20 8.46
N ALA A 248 2.91 2.02 7.58
CA ALA A 248 1.76 2.88 7.48
C ALA A 248 0.49 2.09 7.75
N LYS A 249 -0.43 2.74 8.45
CA LYS A 249 -1.80 2.32 8.61
C LYS A 249 -2.71 3.32 7.94
N ILE A 250 -3.60 2.81 7.10
CA ILE A 250 -4.47 3.61 6.23
C ILE A 250 -5.88 3.47 6.78
N TYR A 251 -6.48 4.60 7.13
CA TYR A 251 -7.88 4.71 7.51
C TYR A 251 -8.62 5.44 6.41
N VAL A 252 -9.71 4.87 5.94
CA VAL A 252 -10.52 5.45 4.89
C VAL A 252 -11.93 5.61 5.46
N GLY A 253 -12.56 6.76 5.24
CA GLY A 253 -13.85 7.10 5.84
C GLY A 253 -14.04 8.60 5.97
N SER A 254 -15.11 9.01 6.66
CA SER A 254 -15.33 10.42 6.92
C SER A 254 -14.74 10.87 8.26
N PHE A 255 -13.84 11.85 8.21
CA PHE A 255 -13.10 12.37 9.37
C PHE A 255 -13.47 13.81 9.74
N GLU A 256 -14.11 14.52 8.82
CA GLU A 256 -14.46 15.93 8.97
C GLU A 256 -15.98 16.12 9.09
N ALA A 257 -16.40 17.32 9.47
CA ALA A 257 -17.80 17.65 9.71
C ALA A 257 -18.69 17.53 8.44
N GLU A 258 -18.11 17.65 7.24
CA GLU A 258 -18.86 17.66 5.97
C GLU A 258 -19.23 16.26 5.44
N ASN A 259 -19.00 15.21 6.23
CA ASN A 259 -19.22 13.81 5.86
C ASN A 259 -18.51 13.38 4.55
N THR A 260 -17.45 14.10 4.15
CA THR A 260 -16.67 13.77 2.96
C THR A 260 -15.75 12.60 3.23
N GLN A 261 -15.65 11.68 2.26
CA GLN A 261 -14.69 10.58 2.31
C GLN A 261 -13.26 11.12 2.24
N GLY A 262 -12.43 10.71 3.18
CA GLY A 262 -11.01 11.06 3.26
C GLY A 262 -10.15 9.84 3.54
N ILE A 263 -8.84 10.03 3.47
CA ILE A 263 -7.86 9.03 3.89
C ILE A 263 -6.94 9.66 4.94
N LEU A 264 -6.82 9.00 6.09
CA LEU A 264 -5.79 9.30 7.07
C LEU A 264 -4.72 8.21 7.01
N VAL A 265 -3.45 8.62 6.97
CA VAL A 265 -2.31 7.71 7.03
C VAL A 265 -1.56 7.97 8.33
N TRP A 266 -1.51 6.99 9.21
CA TRP A 266 -0.64 6.99 10.38
C TRP A 266 0.61 6.18 10.04
N ARG A 267 1.78 6.80 10.07
CA ARG A 267 3.07 6.16 9.88
C ARG A 267 3.85 6.05 11.18
N LYS A 268 4.55 4.94 11.37
CA LYS A 268 5.55 4.75 12.42
C LYS A 268 6.89 4.47 11.76
N PHE A 269 7.91 5.25 12.12
CA PHE A 269 9.24 5.16 11.55
C PHE A 269 10.27 4.78 12.61
N TYR A 270 11.16 3.87 12.24
CA TYR A 270 12.09 3.22 13.13
C TYR A 270 13.49 3.17 12.52
N GLN A 271 14.49 3.22 13.38
CA GLN A 271 15.90 3.12 13.03
C GLN A 271 16.55 1.96 13.78
N SER A 272 17.49 1.27 13.14
CA SER A 272 18.23 0.19 13.79
C SER A 272 18.95 0.71 15.03
N ARG A 273 18.87 -0.05 16.13
CA ARG A 273 19.68 0.23 17.32
C ARG A 273 21.14 -0.12 17.03
N LEU A 274 22.04 0.46 17.82
CA LEU A 274 23.47 0.13 17.76
C LEU A 274 23.76 -1.22 18.42
N LYS A 275 24.84 -1.90 18.05
CA LYS A 275 25.20 -3.22 18.63
C LYS A 275 25.45 -3.15 20.14
N LYS A 276 26.00 -2.03 20.63
CA LYS A 276 26.17 -1.74 22.06
C LYS A 276 24.86 -1.56 22.82
N ASP A 277 23.76 -1.27 22.13
CA ASP A 277 22.45 -1.17 22.78
C ASP A 277 22.01 -2.58 23.22
N PRO A 278 21.74 -2.81 24.51
CA PRO A 278 21.27 -4.11 24.98
C PRO A 278 19.90 -4.49 24.39
N VAL A 279 19.10 -3.52 23.94
CA VAL A 279 17.82 -3.76 23.28
C VAL A 279 18.08 -4.14 21.83
N LYS A 280 17.58 -5.31 21.42
CA LYS A 280 17.68 -5.78 20.03
C LYS A 280 16.63 -5.14 19.13
N GLY A 281 16.96 -4.98 17.85
CA GLY A 281 16.03 -4.53 16.82
C GLY A 281 16.15 -3.04 16.51
N PHE A 282 15.01 -2.37 16.55
CA PHE A 282 14.84 -0.99 16.09
C PHE A 282 14.26 -0.11 17.19
N GLU A 283 14.56 1.17 17.15
CA GLU A 283 13.93 2.20 17.97
C GLU A 283 12.98 3.05 17.16
N LYS A 284 11.83 3.40 17.74
CA LYS A 284 10.87 4.28 17.08
C LYS A 284 11.38 5.72 17.16
N ILE A 285 11.58 6.35 16.00
CA ILE A 285 12.01 7.75 15.91
C ILE A 285 10.80 8.68 15.99
N ARG A 286 9.73 8.38 15.23
CA ARG A 286 8.52 9.23 15.22
C ARG A 286 7.28 8.52 14.71
N ASP A 287 6.15 9.12 15.07
CA ASP A 287 4.85 8.90 14.43
C ASP A 287 4.56 10.08 13.50
N THR A 288 3.99 9.82 12.32
CA THR A 288 3.53 10.87 11.40
C THR A 288 2.08 10.63 10.99
N TYR A 289 1.27 11.68 11.01
CA TYR A 289 -0.15 11.61 10.68
C TYR A 289 -0.44 12.50 9.47
N ILE A 290 -0.91 11.90 8.38
CA ILE A 290 -1.14 12.57 7.09
C ILE A 290 -2.63 12.49 6.74
N HIS A 291 -3.16 13.56 6.15
CA HIS A 291 -4.53 13.66 5.69
C HIS A 291 -4.59 13.86 4.18
N TYR A 292 -5.49 13.12 3.55
CA TYR A 292 -5.84 13.23 2.14
C TYR A 292 -7.34 13.44 1.96
N LYS A 293 -7.70 14.30 1.00
CA LYS A 293 -9.08 14.51 0.55
C LYS A 293 -9.23 14.23 -0.93
N LEU A 294 -10.42 13.80 -1.32
CA LEU A 294 -10.78 13.70 -2.71
C LEU A 294 -10.99 15.10 -3.32
N VAL A 295 -10.07 15.51 -4.18
CA VAL A 295 -10.11 16.79 -4.91
C VAL A 295 -10.07 16.48 -6.39
N ASN A 296 -11.10 16.90 -7.13
CA ASN A 296 -11.25 16.61 -8.57
C ASN A 296 -11.18 15.10 -8.91
N GLY A 297 -11.57 14.25 -7.95
CA GLY A 297 -11.57 12.80 -8.12
C GLY A 297 -10.22 12.11 -7.90
N GLU A 298 -9.26 12.78 -7.28
CA GLU A 298 -8.00 12.20 -6.82
C GLU A 298 -7.79 12.55 -5.34
N TYR A 299 -7.21 11.64 -4.58
CA TYR A 299 -6.85 11.89 -3.20
C TYR A 299 -5.58 12.74 -3.14
N GLN A 300 -5.73 13.97 -2.69
CA GLN A 300 -4.65 14.94 -2.55
C GLN A 300 -4.30 15.16 -1.09
N LYS A 301 -3.00 15.21 -0.80
CA LYS A 301 -2.46 15.52 0.52
C LYS A 301 -2.86 16.92 0.94
N GLN A 302 -3.36 17.06 2.16
CA GLN A 302 -3.77 18.32 2.73
C GLN A 302 -2.68 18.90 3.65
N SER A 303 -2.65 20.22 3.80
CA SER A 303 -1.79 20.93 4.77
C SER A 303 -2.34 20.87 6.21
N THR A 304 -3.04 19.79 6.57
CA THR A 304 -3.60 19.59 7.90
C THR A 304 -2.49 19.27 8.91
N ALA A 305 -2.50 19.93 10.06
CA ALA A 305 -1.52 19.68 11.11
C ALA A 305 -1.63 18.25 11.67
N SER A 306 -0.50 17.63 11.95
CA SER A 306 -0.39 16.26 12.47
C SER A 306 -1.24 16.05 13.75
N ASP A 307 -1.23 17.01 14.67
CA ASP A 307 -2.02 16.98 15.91
C ASP A 307 -3.53 16.97 15.65
N THR A 308 -3.97 17.67 14.59
CA THR A 308 -5.38 17.65 14.18
C THR A 308 -5.77 16.26 13.67
N VAL A 309 -4.96 15.66 12.80
CA VAL A 309 -5.20 14.30 12.30
C VAL A 309 -5.22 13.28 13.44
N LYS A 310 -4.28 13.39 14.38
CA LYS A 310 -4.24 12.56 15.58
C LYS A 310 -5.52 12.70 16.41
N SER A 311 -6.00 13.93 16.64
CA SER A 311 -7.24 14.18 17.37
C SER A 311 -8.48 13.55 16.69
N TRP A 312 -8.51 13.49 15.35
CA TRP A 312 -9.59 12.81 14.63
C TRP A 312 -9.57 11.29 14.80
N LEU A 313 -8.37 10.70 14.81
CA LEU A 313 -8.20 9.26 15.09
C LEU A 313 -8.65 8.94 16.53
N GLU A 314 -8.23 9.75 17.50
CA GLU A 314 -8.62 9.61 18.91
C GLU A 314 -10.14 9.74 19.10
N ALA A 315 -10.76 10.78 18.51
CA ALA A 315 -12.19 11.01 18.58
C ALA A 315 -13.04 9.84 18.02
N LYS A 316 -12.48 9.06 17.09
CA LYS A 316 -13.12 7.87 16.50
C LYS A 316 -12.65 6.55 17.09
N ASN A 317 -11.85 6.59 18.17
CA ASN A 317 -11.21 5.41 18.76
C ASN A 317 -10.50 4.55 17.71
N LEU A 318 -9.77 5.18 16.79
CA LEU A 318 -8.98 4.54 15.74
C LEU A 318 -7.53 4.43 16.21
N THR A 319 -7.22 3.30 16.83
CA THR A 319 -5.86 3.03 17.36
C THR A 319 -5.01 2.29 16.35
N TRP A 320 -3.70 2.21 16.62
CA TRP A 320 -2.77 1.40 15.84
C TRP A 320 -3.23 -0.06 15.81
N GLN A 321 -3.72 -0.63 16.92
CA GLN A 321 -4.21 -2.01 16.96
C GLN A 321 -5.47 -2.27 16.13
N LYS A 322 -6.38 -1.29 16.06
CA LYS A 322 -7.76 -1.54 15.63
C LYS A 322 -7.87 -1.94 14.16
N GLY A 323 -8.35 -3.14 13.87
CA GLY A 323 -8.48 -3.61 12.48
C GLY A 323 -7.23 -4.28 11.92
N TYR A 324 -6.21 -4.56 12.75
CA TYR A 324 -5.22 -5.57 12.36
C TYR A 324 -5.93 -6.93 12.22
N PRO A 325 -5.70 -7.67 11.11
CA PRO A 325 -6.30 -8.98 10.95
C PRO A 325 -5.76 -9.91 12.05
N SER A 326 -6.66 -10.47 12.87
CA SER A 326 -6.30 -11.48 13.86
C SER A 326 -6.40 -12.90 13.29
N LYS A 327 -6.93 -13.05 12.08
CA LYS A 327 -7.16 -14.33 11.41
C LYS A 327 -6.54 -14.32 10.02
N SER A 328 -5.92 -15.44 9.66
CA SER A 328 -5.23 -15.62 8.39
C SER A 328 -6.24 -15.76 7.25
N GLU A 329 -5.92 -15.16 6.11
CA GLU A 329 -6.59 -15.40 4.82
C GLU A 329 -5.79 -16.36 3.93
N CYS A 330 -4.70 -16.94 4.46
CA CYS A 330 -3.82 -17.79 3.68
C CYS A 330 -4.46 -19.12 3.28
N PRO A 331 -4.27 -19.58 2.03
CA PRO A 331 -4.67 -20.92 1.63
C PRO A 331 -4.13 -21.98 2.61
N GLY A 332 -5.02 -22.85 3.10
CA GLY A 332 -4.69 -23.88 4.08
C GLY A 332 -4.60 -23.42 5.55
N GLN A 333 -4.70 -22.11 5.83
CA GLN A 333 -4.72 -21.54 7.18
C GLN A 333 -5.90 -20.56 7.39
N VAL A 334 -6.85 -20.51 6.46
CA VAL A 334 -7.99 -19.57 6.48
C VAL A 334 -8.73 -19.65 7.82
N GLY A 335 -8.89 -18.49 8.46
CA GLY A 335 -9.63 -18.35 9.72
C GLY A 335 -8.83 -18.75 10.98
N GLN A 336 -7.64 -19.31 10.83
CA GLN A 336 -6.74 -19.58 11.95
C GLN A 336 -6.18 -18.28 12.49
N LEU A 337 -5.87 -18.24 13.80
CA LEU A 337 -5.22 -17.07 14.38
C LEU A 337 -3.90 -16.82 13.67
N ILE A 338 -3.66 -15.59 13.23
CA ILE A 338 -2.31 -15.19 12.85
C ILE A 338 -1.54 -15.19 14.18
N PRO A 339 -0.47 -16.00 14.33
CA PRO A 339 0.37 -15.94 15.53
C PRO A 339 0.75 -14.48 15.80
N GLU A 340 0.87 -14.08 17.08
CA GLU A 340 1.35 -12.73 17.48
C GLU A 340 2.31 -12.22 16.43
N MET A 341 1.94 -11.11 15.77
CA MET A 341 2.45 -10.76 14.45
C MET A 341 3.96 -10.98 14.42
N HIS A 342 4.46 -11.75 13.45
CA HIS A 342 5.86 -12.22 13.36
C HIS A 342 6.91 -11.10 13.51
N ASP A 343 6.49 -9.85 13.46
CA ASP A 343 7.25 -8.67 13.78
C ASP A 343 6.85 -8.04 15.12
N PRO A 344 7.69 -8.13 16.16
CA PRO A 344 7.45 -7.46 17.43
C PRO A 344 7.24 -5.95 17.33
N LEU A 345 7.71 -5.29 16.26
CA LEU A 345 7.47 -3.85 16.05
C LEU A 345 6.02 -3.53 15.69
N LEU A 346 5.29 -4.51 15.16
CA LEU A 346 3.85 -4.42 14.94
C LEU A 346 3.08 -4.73 16.24
N ASN A 347 3.72 -5.36 17.22
CA ASN A 347 3.23 -5.67 18.57
C ASN A 347 3.72 -4.62 19.60
N ASP A 348 3.58 -3.33 19.27
CA ASP A 348 3.86 -2.16 20.13
C ASP A 348 3.32 -2.35 21.58
N PRO A 349 3.88 -1.81 22.66
CA PRO A 349 3.25 -1.86 24.00
C PRO A 349 1.83 -1.23 24.10
N ASP A 350 1.46 -0.33 23.19
CA ASP A 350 0.06 0.13 22.99
C ASP A 350 -0.81 -0.92 22.24
N VAL A 351 -0.18 -2.02 21.81
CA VAL A 351 -0.57 -3.34 21.27
C VAL A 351 -1.12 -4.40 22.23
N LEU A 352 -0.64 -4.35 23.48
CA LEU A 352 -0.65 -5.46 24.42
C LEU A 352 -1.21 -5.06 25.79
N LYS A 353 -1.89 -3.91 25.85
CA LYS A 353 -2.71 -3.49 26.99
C LYS A 353 -4.18 -3.72 26.74
#